data_AF-A0A4D4JCS3-F1
#
_entry.id   AF-A0A4D4JCS3-F1
#
_cell.length_a   1.000
_cell.length_b   1.000
_cell.length_c   1.000
_cell.angle_alpha   90.00
_cell.angle_beta   90.00
_cell.angle_gamma   90.00
#
_symmetry.space_group_name_H-M   'P 1'
#
loop_
_entity.id
_entity.type
_entity.pdbx_description
1 polymer ?
#
loop_
_entity_poly.entity_id
_entity_poly.type
_entity_poly.pdbx_seq_one_letter_code
_entity_poly.pdbx_strand_id
1 'polypeptide(L)'
;MTGPPPHPPVDPYAAVEEYPVLEPLLALCERADTGWRFRHKRDAAGEVTAIQGIRIVDGSHIDVVRIIAHDRVVVARARLVGERAGDFVLNVEGRPEKVIPLLVSLPDREA
;
A
#
# COMPACT_ATOMS: atom_id res chain seq x y z
N MET A 1 17.01 -12.52 -28.70
CA MET A 1 16.45 -12.85 -27.39
C MET A 1 15.24 -11.95 -27.15
N THR A 2 14.04 -12.44 -27.45
CA THR A 2 12.79 -11.74 -27.15
C THR A 2 12.47 -11.99 -25.68
N GLY A 3 12.50 -10.93 -24.85
CA GLY A 3 12.02 -11.00 -23.48
C GLY A 3 10.53 -11.35 -23.43
N PRO A 4 10.00 -11.77 -22.26
CA PRO A 4 8.57 -12.01 -22.13
C PRO A 4 7.80 -10.74 -22.53
N PRO A 5 6.63 -10.89 -23.19
CA PRO A 5 5.83 -9.73 -23.59
C PRO A 5 5.49 -8.90 -22.35
N PRO A 6 5.51 -7.56 -22.44
CA PRO A 6 5.13 -6.71 -21.33
C PRO A 6 3.70 -7.06 -20.91
N HIS A 7 3.54 -7.49 -19.66
CA HIS A 7 2.20 -7.66 -19.10
C HIS A 7 1.51 -6.29 -19.16
N PRO A 8 0.31 -6.20 -19.78
CA PRO A 8 -0.42 -4.94 -19.80
C PRO A 8 -0.62 -4.44 -18.36
N PRO A 9 -0.64 -3.10 -18.15
CA PRO A 9 -0.97 -2.55 -16.85
C PRO A 9 -2.27 -3.18 -16.35
N VAL A 10 -2.25 -3.75 -15.16
CA VAL A 10 -3.45 -4.32 -14.55
C VAL A 10 -4.45 -3.18 -14.36
N ASP A 11 -5.61 -3.30 -15.00
CA ASP A 11 -6.73 -2.40 -14.73
C ASP A 11 -7.22 -2.67 -13.31
N PRO A 12 -7.14 -1.70 -12.38
CA PRO A 12 -7.51 -1.90 -10.99
C PRO A 12 -9.00 -2.20 -10.82
N TYR A 13 -9.87 -1.76 -11.73
CA TYR A 13 -11.30 -2.09 -11.68
C TYR A 13 -11.55 -3.53 -12.09
N ALA A 14 -10.93 -3.98 -13.20
CA ALA A 14 -10.99 -5.38 -13.62
C ALA A 14 -10.37 -6.32 -12.56
N ALA A 15 -9.31 -5.89 -11.89
CA ALA A 15 -8.72 -6.64 -10.79
C ALA A 15 -9.63 -6.75 -9.56
N VAL A 16 -10.46 -5.73 -9.28
CA VAL A 16 -11.48 -5.81 -8.22
C VAL A 16 -12.67 -6.68 -8.64
N GLU A 17 -13.08 -6.65 -9.91
CA GLU A 17 -14.10 -7.56 -10.43
C GLU A 17 -13.68 -9.03 -10.27
N GLU A 18 -12.41 -9.35 -10.58
CA GLU A 18 -11.85 -10.70 -10.43
C GLU A 18 -11.54 -11.03 -8.95
N TYR A 19 -11.08 -10.04 -8.17
CA TYR A 19 -10.69 -10.18 -6.77
C TYR A 19 -11.34 -9.09 -5.89
N PRO A 20 -12.61 -9.25 -5.47
CA PRO A 20 -13.34 -8.24 -4.69
C PRO A 20 -12.67 -7.86 -3.36
N VAL A 21 -11.80 -8.72 -2.83
CA VAL A 21 -10.96 -8.45 -1.65
C VAL A 21 -10.06 -7.20 -1.80
N LEU A 22 -9.80 -6.77 -3.03
CA LEU A 22 -9.03 -5.57 -3.35
C LEU A 22 -9.85 -4.28 -3.33
N GLU A 23 -11.17 -4.33 -3.15
CA GLU A 23 -12.06 -3.16 -3.13
C GLU A 23 -11.62 -2.07 -2.14
N PRO A 24 -11.18 -2.36 -0.89
CA PRO A 24 -10.67 -1.32 0.02
C PRO A 24 -9.46 -0.58 -0.54
N LEU A 25 -8.68 -1.22 -1.40
CA LEU A 25 -7.51 -0.64 -2.03
C LEU A 25 -7.90 0.27 -3.21
N LEU A 26 -8.85 -0.17 -4.03
CA LEU A 26 -9.41 0.70 -5.08
C LEU A 26 -10.02 1.95 -4.46
N ALA A 27 -10.76 1.81 -3.35
CA ALA A 27 -11.29 2.95 -2.60
C ALA A 27 -10.19 3.89 -2.08
N LEU A 28 -9.02 3.38 -1.68
CA LEU A 28 -7.86 4.22 -1.31
C LEU A 28 -7.27 4.94 -2.53
N CYS A 29 -7.16 4.27 -3.67
CA CYS A 29 -6.61 4.82 -4.91
C CYS A 29 -7.53 5.90 -5.52
N GLU A 30 -8.84 5.68 -5.52
CA GLU A 30 -9.83 6.64 -6.02
C GLU A 30 -9.93 7.89 -5.15
N ARG A 31 -9.59 7.77 -3.87
CA ARG A 31 -9.52 8.88 -2.92
C ARG A 31 -8.19 9.62 -3.05
N ALA A 32 -7.95 10.23 -4.22
CA ALA A 32 -6.77 11.06 -4.48
C ALA A 32 -6.57 12.21 -3.46
N ASP A 33 -7.59 12.55 -2.68
CA ASP A 33 -7.60 13.62 -1.67
C ASP A 33 -7.31 13.15 -0.22
N THR A 34 -6.89 11.90 -0.03
CA THR A 34 -6.60 11.34 1.33
C THR A 34 -5.12 11.35 1.72
N GLY A 35 -4.28 12.06 0.96
CA GLY A 35 -2.84 12.18 1.21
C GLY A 35 -2.01 10.96 0.80
N TRP A 36 -2.63 9.91 0.25
CA TRP A 36 -1.95 8.74 -0.27
C TRP A 36 -1.31 9.01 -1.63
N ARG A 37 -0.08 8.52 -1.81
CA ARG A 37 0.64 8.52 -3.07
C ARG A 37 1.03 7.09 -3.44
N PHE A 38 0.49 6.62 -4.56
CA PHE A 38 0.75 5.27 -5.05
C PHE A 38 1.83 5.25 -6.14
N ARG A 39 2.69 4.24 -6.10
CA ARG A 39 3.75 4.01 -7.09
C ARG A 39 3.93 2.51 -7.34
N HIS A 40 4.21 2.15 -8.59
CA HIS A 40 4.64 0.80 -8.93
C HIS A 40 6.09 0.62 -8.48
N LYS A 41 6.35 -0.46 -7.75
CA LYS A 41 7.70 -0.92 -7.41
C LYS A 41 8.10 -1.95 -8.45
N ARG A 42 9.32 -1.78 -8.96
CA ARG A 42 9.88 -2.64 -10.00
C ARG A 42 11.14 -3.32 -9.49
N ASP A 43 11.40 -4.53 -9.97
CA ASP A 43 12.69 -5.20 -9.75
C ASP A 43 13.78 -4.68 -10.69
N ALA A 44 14.96 -5.32 -10.66
CA ALA A 44 16.08 -4.97 -11.53
C ALA A 44 15.82 -5.25 -13.02
N ALA A 45 14.86 -6.13 -13.35
CA ALA A 45 14.44 -6.40 -14.72
C ALA A 45 13.39 -5.40 -15.23
N GLY A 46 12.85 -4.56 -14.34
CA GLY A 46 11.82 -3.58 -14.66
C GLY A 46 10.40 -4.12 -14.47
N GLU A 47 10.23 -5.35 -14.00
CA GLU A 47 8.92 -5.97 -13.77
C GLU A 47 8.27 -5.44 -12.51
N VAL A 48 6.95 -5.22 -12.55
CA VAL A 48 6.21 -4.74 -11.38
C VAL A 48 6.14 -5.86 -10.34
N THR A 49 6.73 -5.61 -9.17
CA THR A 49 6.76 -6.56 -8.04
C THR A 49 5.81 -6.19 -6.92
N ALA A 50 5.36 -4.94 -6.89
CA ALA A 50 4.37 -4.47 -5.94
C ALA A 50 3.76 -3.13 -6.37
N ILE A 51 2.60 -2.83 -5.83
CA ILE A 51 2.08 -1.46 -5.76
C ILE A 51 2.34 -0.96 -4.34
N GLN A 52 2.89 0.25 -4.19
CA GLN A 52 3.16 0.84 -2.88
C GLN A 52 2.44 2.18 -2.74
N GLY A 53 1.54 2.26 -1.78
CA GLY A 53 0.96 3.50 -1.27
C GLY A 53 1.77 4.02 -0.08
N ILE A 54 2.01 5.32 -0.05
CA ILE A 54 2.61 6.02 1.09
C ILE A 54 1.76 7.24 1.45
N ARG A 55 1.53 7.47 2.74
CA ARG A 55 0.90 8.68 3.26
C ARG A 55 1.72 9.23 4.42
N ILE A 56 1.96 10.54 4.43
CA ILE A 56 2.53 11.24 5.60
C ILE A 56 1.37 11.81 6.41
N VAL A 57 1.28 11.42 7.67
CA VAL A 57 0.15 11.74 8.55
C VAL A 57 0.54 12.88 9.47
N ASP A 58 -0.07 14.06 9.26
CA ASP A 58 0.15 15.28 10.05
C ASP A 58 1.64 15.62 10.32
N GLY A 59 2.56 15.17 9.45
CA GLY A 59 4.01 15.32 9.64
C GLY A 59 4.63 14.49 10.79
N SER A 60 3.85 13.62 11.43
CA SER A 60 4.25 12.84 12.62
C SER A 60 4.60 11.39 12.30
N HIS A 61 3.85 10.78 11.38
CA HIS A 61 3.99 9.37 11.01
C HIS A 61 4.04 9.20 9.50
N ILE A 62 4.60 8.07 9.09
CA ILE A 62 4.53 7.57 7.72
C ILE A 62 3.75 6.26 7.72
N ASP A 63 2.70 6.23 6.91
CA ASP A 63 1.91 5.05 6.60
C ASP A 63 2.34 4.48 5.26
N VAL A 64 2.44 3.15 5.20
CA VAL A 64 2.80 2.41 4.00
C VAL A 64 1.83 1.26 3.83
N VAL A 65 1.31 1.12 2.61
CA VAL A 65 0.62 -0.09 2.14
C VAL A 65 1.42 -0.61 0.96
N ARG A 66 1.84 -1.87 0.99
CA ARG A 66 2.54 -2.54 -0.10
C ARG A 66 1.79 -3.79 -0.51
N ILE A 67 1.19 -3.77 -1.69
CA ILE A 67 0.49 -4.92 -2.27
C ILE A 67 1.49 -5.69 -3.11
N ILE A 68 1.72 -6.94 -2.71
CA ILE A 68 2.64 -7.85 -3.39
C ILE A 68 1.84 -8.78 -4.31
N ALA A 69 0.67 -9.24 -3.85
CA ALA A 69 -0.29 -10.04 -4.61
C ALA A 69 -1.71 -9.79 -4.09
N HIS A 70 -2.72 -10.37 -4.74
CA HIS A 70 -4.13 -10.17 -4.37
C HIS A 70 -4.46 -10.64 -2.95
N ASP A 71 -3.71 -11.61 -2.41
CA ASP A 71 -3.88 -12.18 -1.07
C ASP A 71 -2.73 -11.80 -0.11
N ARG A 72 -1.79 -10.96 -0.57
CA ARG A 72 -0.55 -10.65 0.16
C ARG A 72 -0.26 -9.15 0.16
N VAL A 73 -0.52 -8.53 1.30
CA VAL A 73 -0.29 -7.11 1.57
C VAL A 73 0.55 -6.94 2.83
N VAL A 74 1.49 -6.01 2.80
CA VAL A 74 2.18 -5.50 3.99
C VAL A 74 1.65 -4.11 4.29
N VAL A 75 1.27 -3.86 5.54
CA VAL A 75 0.97 -2.51 6.02
C VAL A 75 1.91 -2.14 7.15
N ALA A 76 2.33 -0.89 7.16
CA ALA A 76 3.19 -0.38 8.21
C ALA A 76 2.87 1.08 8.56
N ARG A 77 3.05 1.42 9.83
CA ARG A 77 3.13 2.79 10.33
C ARG A 77 4.44 2.93 11.10
N ALA A 78 5.22 3.95 10.78
CA ALA A 78 6.42 4.31 11.54
C ALA A 78 6.38 5.79 11.95
N ARG A 79 7.04 6.10 13.08
CA ARG A 79 7.23 7.49 13.52
C ARG A 79 8.22 8.19 12.60
N LEU A 80 7.89 9.40 12.14
CA LEU A 80 8.74 10.18 11.23
C LEU A 80 9.62 11.19 11.98
N VAL A 81 9.22 11.58 13.19
CA VAL A 81 9.86 12.65 13.98
C VAL A 81 10.01 12.27 15.45
N GLY A 82 10.82 13.04 16.18
CA GLY A 82 11.11 12.83 17.60
C GLY A 82 12.21 11.80 17.86
N GLU A 83 12.50 11.52 19.13
CA GLU A 83 13.58 10.61 19.55
C GLU A 83 13.39 9.16 19.07
N ARG A 84 12.14 8.80 18.75
CA ARG A 84 11.73 7.46 18.27
C ARG A 84 11.47 7.42 16.76
N ALA A 85 11.96 8.40 16.00
CA ALA A 85 11.83 8.39 14.55
C ALA A 85 12.42 7.08 13.96
N GLY A 86 11.67 6.43 13.09
CA GLY A 86 11.99 5.12 12.52
C GLY A 86 11.35 3.93 13.25
N ASP A 87 10.86 4.10 14.48
CA ASP A 87 10.17 3.03 15.20
C ASP A 87 8.84 2.69 14.51
N PHE A 88 8.62 1.39 14.33
CA PHE A 88 7.34 0.88 13.85
C PHE A 88 6.30 0.87 14.98
N VAL A 89 5.15 1.48 14.70
CA VAL A 89 3.92 1.38 15.50
C VAL A 89 3.07 0.21 15.01
N LEU A 90 3.12 -0.05 13.70
CA LEU A 90 2.49 -1.19 13.04
C LEU A 90 3.43 -1.70 11.95
N ASN A 91 3.57 -3.02 11.84
CA ASN A 91 4.22 -3.68 10.71
C ASN A 91 3.67 -5.11 10.62
N VAL A 92 2.72 -5.33 9.73
CA VAL A 92 2.04 -6.63 9.59
C VAL A 92 1.86 -6.98 8.13
N GLU A 93 2.05 -8.27 7.84
CA GLU A 93 1.80 -8.89 6.55
C GLU A 93 0.59 -9.81 6.65
N GLY A 94 -0.25 -9.84 5.62
CA GLY A 94 -1.38 -10.74 5.56
C GLY A 94 -2.33 -10.43 4.43
N ARG A 95 -3.54 -10.98 4.52
CA ARG A 95 -4.57 -10.76 3.51
C ARG A 95 -5.14 -9.33 3.58
N PRO A 96 -5.43 -8.69 2.43
CA PRO A 96 -5.85 -7.29 2.38
C PRO A 96 -7.00 -6.94 3.33
N GLU A 97 -8.05 -7.78 3.38
CA GLU A 97 -9.24 -7.61 4.20
C GLU A 97 -8.99 -7.68 5.71
N LYS A 98 -7.84 -8.23 6.11
CA LYS A 98 -7.44 -8.31 7.51
C LYS A 98 -6.48 -7.19 7.88
N VAL A 99 -5.51 -6.88 7.02
CA VAL A 99 -4.40 -5.99 7.40
C VAL A 99 -4.64 -4.53 7.04
N ILE A 100 -5.29 -4.23 5.90
CA ILE A 100 -5.55 -2.84 5.49
C ILE A 100 -6.44 -2.12 6.53
N PRO A 101 -7.53 -2.73 7.04
CA PRO A 101 -8.35 -2.11 8.10
C PRO A 101 -7.56 -1.73 9.35
N LEU A 102 -6.56 -2.53 9.73
CA LEU A 102 -5.72 -2.23 10.90
C LEU A 102 -5.01 -0.89 10.73
N LEU A 103 -4.39 -0.66 9.58
CA LEU A 103 -3.67 0.60 9.31
C LEU A 103 -4.62 1.79 9.24
N VAL A 104 -5.71 1.68 8.47
CA VAL A 104 -6.62 2.82 8.25
C VAL A 104 -7.46 3.16 9.47
N SER A 105 -7.59 2.25 10.44
CA SER A 105 -8.24 2.49 11.72
C SER A 105 -7.37 3.25 12.72
N LEU A 106 -6.06 3.37 12.47
CA LEU A 106 -5.17 4.09 13.37
C LEU A 106 -5.49 5.60 13.32
N PRO A 107 -5.60 6.27 14.47
CA PRO A 107 -5.89 7.69 14.50
C PRO A 107 -4.74 8.48 13.87
N ASP A 108 -5.04 9.57 13.19
CA ASP A 108 -4.02 10.41 12.57
C ASP A 108 -3.21 11.22 13.60
N ARG A 109 -3.73 11.36 14.83
CA ARG A 109 -3.05 11.97 15.98
C ARG A 109 -2.96 11.00 17.14
N GLU A 110 -1.79 10.93 17.77
CA GLU A 110 -1.67 10.34 19.11
C GLU A 110 -2.32 11.31 20.11
N ALA A 111 -3.16 10.78 21.01
CA ALA A 111 -3.84 11.55 22.05
C ALA A 111 -2.86 11.99 23.16
#